data_AF-A0A843LXH8-F1
#
_entry.id   AF-A0A843LXH8-F1
#
_cell.length_a   1.000
_cell.length_b   1.000
_cell.length_c   1.000
_cell.angle_alpha   90.00
_cell.angle_beta   90.00
_cell.angle_gamma   90.00
#
_symmetry.space_group_name_H-M   'P 1'
#
loop_
_entity.id
_entity.type
_entity.pdbx_description
1 polymer ?
#
loop_
_entity_poly.entity_id
_entity_poly.type
_entity_poly.pdbx_seq_one_letter_code
_entity_poly.pdbx_strand_id
1 'polypeptide(L)'
;YLPTENDEVLDDNLNYAFDGGLDGRKVIDLFLNEVKNYLNDGGIVQLIQSSLCDNDKTLDILDKQGFVAEIAVSEHFFFEDVVLINGYL
;
A
#
# COMPACT_ATOMS: atom_id res chain seq x y z
N TYR A 1 -3.50 -0.30 -5.27
CA TYR A 1 -2.85 0.46 -6.35
C TYR A 1 -1.84 -0.44 -7.04
N LEU A 2 -1.60 -0.17 -8.31
CA LEU A 2 -0.71 -0.91 -9.21
C LEU A 2 0.29 0.06 -9.87
N PRO A 3 1.48 -0.42 -10.25
CA PRO A 3 2.34 0.31 -11.17
C PRO A 3 1.58 0.66 -12.45
N THR A 4 1.77 1.88 -12.95
CA THR A 4 1.11 2.36 -14.17
C THR A 4 2.09 3.25 -14.93
N GLU A 5 2.43 2.84 -16.15
CA GLU A 5 3.27 3.64 -17.06
C GLU A 5 2.47 4.83 -17.63
N ASN A 6 3.17 5.88 -18.08
CA ASN A 6 2.50 7.12 -18.53
C ASN A 6 1.57 6.91 -19.73
N ASP A 7 1.85 5.91 -20.58
CA ASP A 7 1.06 5.53 -21.75
C ASP A 7 -0.05 4.52 -21.43
N GLU A 8 -0.04 3.92 -20.23
CA GLU A 8 -1.10 3.03 -19.72
C GLU A 8 -2.19 3.79 -18.94
N VAL A 9 -1.92 5.05 -18.58
CA VAL A 9 -2.90 5.93 -17.91
C VAL A 9 -4.13 6.11 -18.80
N LEU A 10 -5.28 5.66 -18.30
CA LEU A 10 -6.54 5.83 -19.01
C LEU A 10 -7.11 7.24 -18.79
N ASP A 11 -7.64 7.84 -19.86
CA ASP A 11 -8.45 9.08 -19.79
C ASP A 11 -9.90 8.76 -19.34
N ASP A 12 -10.02 8.02 -18.24
CA ASP A 12 -11.29 7.63 -17.60
C ASP A 12 -11.12 7.67 -16.08
N ASN A 13 -12.20 7.98 -15.37
CA ASN A 13 -12.27 7.98 -13.90
C ASN A 13 -11.89 6.63 -13.29
N LEU A 14 -12.04 5.53 -14.04
CA LEU A 14 -11.63 4.20 -13.57
C LEU A 14 -10.13 4.14 -13.26
N ASN A 15 -9.30 4.94 -13.94
CA ASN A 15 -7.85 5.00 -13.71
C ASN A 15 -7.50 5.28 -12.25
N TYR A 16 -8.25 6.19 -11.59
CA TYR A 16 -8.01 6.55 -10.18
C TYR A 16 -8.16 5.39 -9.20
N ALA A 17 -8.86 4.32 -9.59
CA ALA A 17 -9.06 3.16 -8.72
C ALA A 17 -7.79 2.29 -8.60
N PHE A 18 -6.87 2.35 -9.57
CA PHE A 18 -5.69 1.48 -9.59
C PHE A 18 -4.37 2.20 -9.86
N ASP A 19 -4.35 3.36 -10.52
CA ASP A 19 -3.13 4.11 -10.82
C ASP A 19 -2.37 4.51 -9.55
N GLY A 20 -1.25 3.84 -9.33
CA GLY A 20 -0.31 4.12 -8.26
C GLY A 20 0.96 4.85 -8.74
N GLY A 21 1.01 5.33 -9.98
CA GLY A 21 2.21 5.84 -10.62
C GLY A 21 3.21 4.73 -10.99
N LEU A 22 4.42 5.11 -11.43
CA LEU A 22 5.40 4.19 -12.02
C LEU A 22 5.78 2.99 -11.13
N ASP A 23 5.81 3.15 -9.81
CA ASP A 23 6.13 2.08 -8.86
C ASP A 23 4.90 1.60 -8.06
N GLY A 24 3.70 2.08 -8.43
CA GLY A 24 2.46 1.73 -7.77
C GLY A 24 2.26 2.35 -6.39
N ARG A 25 3.18 3.20 -5.92
CA ARG A 25 3.19 3.67 -4.53
C ARG A 25 2.93 5.17 -4.34
N LYS A 26 2.65 5.93 -5.40
CA LYS A 26 2.34 7.37 -5.32
C LYS A 26 1.29 7.68 -4.26
N VAL A 27 0.20 6.90 -4.19
CA VAL A 27 -0.87 7.09 -3.20
C VAL A 27 -0.56 6.38 -1.88
N ILE A 28 0.05 5.19 -1.96
CA ILE A 28 0.41 4.38 -0.78
C ILE A 28 1.34 5.16 0.15
N ASP A 29 2.42 5.72 -0.38
CA ASP A 29 3.41 6.46 0.41
C ASP A 29 2.81 7.71 1.07
N LEU A 30 1.93 8.42 0.37
CA LEU A 30 1.24 9.58 0.93
C LEU A 30 0.36 9.17 2.12
N PHE A 31 -0.37 8.06 1.99
CA PHE A 31 -1.19 7.54 3.07
C PHE A 31 -0.34 7.08 4.27
N LEU A 32 0.73 6.32 4.05
CA LEU A 32 1.59 5.78 5.12
C LEU A 32 2.25 6.88 5.96
N ASN A 33 2.62 7.99 5.34
CA ASN A 33 3.25 9.11 6.03
C ASN A 33 2.27 9.91 6.92
N GLU A 34 0.97 9.79 6.70
CA GLU A 34 -0.04 10.59 7.38
C GLU A 34 -0.90 9.77 8.36
N VAL A 35 -1.10 8.47 8.10
CA VAL A 35 -2.10 7.64 8.80
C VAL A 35 -1.96 7.65 10.32
N LYS A 36 -0.74 7.70 10.85
CA LYS A 36 -0.47 7.75 12.30
C LYS A 36 -1.18 8.92 12.99
N ASN A 37 -1.25 10.07 12.33
CA ASN A 37 -1.84 11.29 12.89
C ASN A 37 -3.37 11.18 13.07
N TYR A 38 -3.98 10.13 12.53
CA TYR A 38 -5.42 9.89 12.56
C TYR A 38 -5.81 8.68 13.41
N LEU A 39 -4.84 8.04 14.08
CA LEU A 39 -5.08 6.89 14.96
C LEU A 39 -4.96 7.30 16.43
N ASN A 40 -5.83 6.72 17.27
CA ASN A 40 -5.66 6.75 18.72
C ASN A 40 -4.59 5.75 19.15
N ASP A 41 -4.12 5.85 20.40
CA ASP A 41 -3.23 4.86 21.02
C ASP A 41 -3.80 3.44 20.90
N GLY A 42 -2.97 2.48 20.44
CA GLY A 42 -3.39 1.11 20.15
C GLY A 42 -4.22 0.95 18.87
N GLY A 43 -4.26 1.97 18.02
CA GLY A 43 -4.90 1.93 16.71
C GLY A 43 -4.23 0.95 15.76
N ILE A 44 -5.00 0.46 14.78
CA ILE A 44 -4.54 -0.53 13.81
C ILE A 44 -4.82 0.02 12.40
N VAL A 45 -3.83 -0.06 11.52
CA VAL A 45 -4.00 0.14 10.09
C VAL A 45 -3.99 -1.21 9.38
N GLN A 46 -4.87 -1.39 8.41
CA GLN A 46 -4.94 -2.58 7.57
C GLN A 46 -4.93 -2.16 6.10
N LEU A 47 -4.01 -2.74 5.32
CA LEU A 47 -3.76 -2.39 3.93
C LEU A 47 -3.85 -3.63 3.06
N ILE A 48 -4.63 -3.56 1.99
CA ILE A 48 -4.56 -4.54 0.90
C ILE A 48 -3.60 -3.99 -0.15
N GLN A 49 -2.52 -4.72 -0.44
CA GLN A 49 -1.47 -4.27 -1.33
C GLN A 49 -1.05 -5.37 -2.32
N SER A 50 -0.75 -4.97 -3.56
CA SER A 50 -0.14 -5.85 -4.56
C SER A 50 1.35 -6.03 -4.25
N SER A 51 1.87 -7.23 -4.45
CA SER A 51 3.31 -7.52 -4.40
C SER A 51 4.14 -6.74 -5.41
N LEU A 52 3.52 -6.17 -6.45
CA LEU A 52 4.16 -5.29 -7.42
C LEU A 52 4.52 -3.92 -6.84
N CYS A 53 3.96 -3.58 -5.67
CA CYS A 53 4.10 -2.29 -5.01
C CYS A 53 5.05 -2.35 -3.81
N ASP A 54 6.09 -3.18 -3.84
CA ASP A 54 7.17 -3.25 -2.83
C ASP A 54 6.65 -3.29 -1.37
N ASN A 55 6.14 -4.46 -0.97
CA ASN A 55 5.58 -4.66 0.38
C ASN A 55 6.61 -4.46 1.49
N ASP A 56 7.87 -4.81 1.26
CA ASP A 56 8.94 -4.64 2.24
C ASP A 56 9.14 -3.14 2.56
N LYS A 57 9.07 -2.28 1.54
CA LYS A 57 9.13 -0.84 1.75
C LYS A 57 7.94 -0.28 2.52
N THR A 58 6.75 -0.85 2.34
CA THR A 58 5.57 -0.50 3.16
C THR A 58 5.81 -0.86 4.63
N LEU A 59 6.32 -2.06 4.91
CA LEU A 59 6.67 -2.50 6.28
C LEU A 59 7.74 -1.59 6.90
N ASP A 60 8.79 -1.26 6.15
CA ASP A 60 9.86 -0.35 6.59
C ASP A 60 9.35 1.06 6.94
N ILE A 61 8.40 1.59 6.18
CA ILE A 61 7.83 2.92 6.46
C ILE A 61 6.97 2.85 7.72
N LEU A 62 6.14 1.81 7.87
CA LEU A 62 5.33 1.61 9.07
C LEU A 62 6.21 1.48 10.32
N ASP A 63 7.29 0.69 10.26
CA ASP A 63 8.26 0.56 11.36
C ASP A 63 8.90 1.91 11.74
N LYS A 64 9.35 2.69 10.74
CA LYS A 64 9.89 4.05 10.96
C LYS A 64 8.87 5.02 11.57
N GLN A 65 7.58 4.81 11.30
CA GLN A 65 6.49 5.58 11.91
C GLN A 65 6.13 5.08 13.32
N GLY A 66 6.73 3.99 13.78
CA GLY A 66 6.56 3.42 15.12
C GLY A 66 5.49 2.35 15.22
N PHE A 67 5.03 1.81 14.10
CA PHE A 67 4.13 0.66 14.09
C PHE A 67 4.93 -0.64 14.16
N VAL A 68 4.37 -1.66 14.80
CA VAL A 68 4.77 -3.06 14.55
C VAL A 68 3.97 -3.54 13.35
N ALA A 69 4.61 -3.97 12.27
CA ALA A 69 3.92 -4.34 11.03
C ALA A 69 4.21 -5.78 10.58
N GLU A 70 3.23 -6.40 9.93
CA GLU A 70 3.33 -7.76 9.39
C GLU A 70 2.48 -7.93 8.12
N ILE A 71 2.84 -8.91 7.28
CA ILE A 71 1.95 -9.47 6.27
C ILE A 71 1.15 -10.59 6.96
N ALA A 72 -0.14 -10.34 7.21
CA ALA A 72 -1.01 -11.26 7.94
C ALA A 72 -1.56 -12.39 7.04
N VAL A 73 -1.86 -12.06 5.78
CA VAL A 73 -2.38 -13.01 4.78
C VAL A 73 -1.81 -12.65 3.42
N SER A 74 -1.59 -13.66 2.58
CA SER A 74 -1.21 -13.50 1.17
C SER A 74 -2.04 -14.46 0.32
N GLU A 75 -2.59 -13.96 -0.78
CA GLU A 75 -3.31 -14.75 -1.79
C GLU A 75 -2.65 -14.56 -3.15
N HIS A 76 -2.33 -15.66 -3.83
CA HIS A 76 -1.63 -15.64 -5.11
C HIS A 76 -2.59 -15.51 -6.30
N PHE A 77 -2.32 -14.56 -7.17
CA PHE A 77 -2.97 -14.35 -8.46
C PHE A 77 -1.93 -14.42 -9.58
N PHE A 78 -2.40 -14.50 -10.83
CA PHE A 78 -1.60 -14.90 -12.00
C PHE A 78 -0.19 -14.28 -12.08
N PHE A 79 -0.03 -12.99 -11.78
CA PHE A 79 1.24 -12.27 -11.85
C PHE A 79 1.64 -11.57 -10.55
N GLU A 80 0.86 -11.72 -9.48
CA GLU A 80 1.07 -10.97 -8.23
C GLU A 80 0.53 -11.75 -7.04
N ASP A 81 1.07 -11.44 -5.86
CA ASP A 81 0.41 -11.75 -4.60
C ASP A 81 -0.34 -10.51 -4.11
N VAL A 82 -1.59 -10.70 -3.68
CA VAL A 82 -2.34 -9.66 -2.97
C VAL A 82 -2.25 -9.97 -1.49
N VAL A 83 -1.67 -9.03 -0.74
CA VAL A 83 -1.39 -9.21 0.68
C VAL A 83 -2.26 -8.32 1.55
N LEU A 84 -2.58 -8.80 2.76
CA LEU A 84 -3.07 -7.99 3.87
C LEU A 84 -1.89 -7.64 4.77
N ILE A 85 -1.57 -6.35 4.87
CA ILE A 85 -0.58 -5.82 5.80
C ILE A 85 -1.30 -5.21 7.00
N ASN A 86 -0.93 -5.64 8.20
CA ASN A 86 -1.35 -5.02 9.45
C ASN A 86 -0.23 -4.13 9.99
N GLY A 87 -0.57 -2.95 10.51
CA GLY A 87 0.32 -2.10 11.31
C GLY A 87 -0.35 -1.76 12.64
N TYR A 88 0.31 -2.09 13.74
CA TYR A 88 -0.15 -1.86 15.11
C TYR A 88 0.62 -0.69 15.72
N LEU A 89 -0.08 0.40 16.08
CA LEU A 89 0.52 1.62 16.63
C LEU A 89 0.77 1.52 18.14
#